data_AF-A0AA85ARU9-F1
#
_entry.id   AF-A0AA85ARU9-F1
#
_cell.length_a   1.000
_cell.length_b   1.000
_cell.length_c   1.000
_cell.angle_alpha   90.00
_cell.angle_beta   90.00
_cell.angle_gamma   90.00
#
_symmetry.space_group_name_H-M   'P 1'
#
loop_
_entity.id
_entity.type
_entity.pdbx_description
1 polymer ?
#
loop_
_entity_poly.entity_id
_entity_poly.type
_entity_poly.pdbx_seq_one_letter_code
_entity_poly.pdbx_strand_id
1 'polypeptide(L)'
;MAYTVPPRSLYQKSDNTTKLVTVDIQDVTWRYTQKFSEVQSRRNMIRESVLAYKLADIHTNAIRNWSLNNNPADIDQKPYCWDSVIDELVSFLHPSKCNDQLPGRQTGSLEWRQARGELGQTSLYVEPLLKGSKCIITPSNSELQSGIFHLRYNSALNIYQRPYYSNDSNSNDNNDNNNNAKTDTDVVLKFQCSTNSPKANNQESTKLIENARKAGLYGWQSMVYQWRNIFRKVELDWHMVYLAREEDSKPSEDGIIIWMLDLRNTNYRVGKVSIFTNMVCHSTDCHARFVLCSGEYPVNSINSGQEENNPQSVPNSCLCLQPGSASLFNSESMIGSDFLTLKARLWNDDESIGKSSSVAWQQAQLFRQKDNDFDTWSLEWKVELVKINKTVN
;
A
#
# COMPACT_ATOMS: atom_id res chain seq x y z
N MET A 1 1.22 -9.86 -23.04
CA MET A 1 0.48 -10.96 -23.69
C MET A 1 -0.87 -11.02 -23.01
N ALA A 2 -1.97 -10.96 -23.75
CA ALA A 2 -3.26 -11.34 -23.20
C ALA A 2 -3.56 -12.77 -23.67
N TYR A 3 -4.12 -13.54 -22.76
CA TYR A 3 -4.57 -14.90 -23.00
C TYR A 3 -6.03 -14.81 -23.44
N THR A 4 -6.36 -15.39 -24.59
CA THR A 4 -7.72 -15.38 -25.14
C THR A 4 -8.60 -16.50 -24.54
N VAL A 5 -8.08 -17.31 -23.60
CA VAL A 5 -8.91 -18.30 -22.88
C VAL A 5 -8.50 -18.41 -21.39
N PRO A 6 -9.30 -17.90 -20.43
CA PRO A 6 -9.25 -18.35 -19.05
C PRO A 6 -10.00 -19.69 -18.88
N PRO A 7 -9.64 -20.50 -17.86
CA PRO A 7 -9.99 -21.92 -17.80
C PRO A 7 -11.48 -22.19 -17.52
N ARG A 8 -11.97 -23.37 -17.92
CA ARG A 8 -13.21 -23.94 -17.35
C ARG A 8 -13.08 -23.94 -15.83
N SER A 9 -14.15 -23.50 -15.16
CA SER A 9 -14.30 -23.47 -13.71
C SER A 9 -13.92 -24.81 -13.08
N LEU A 10 -13.16 -24.77 -11.98
CA LEU A 10 -12.78 -25.94 -11.16
C LEU A 10 -13.95 -26.50 -10.33
N TYR A 11 -15.16 -26.54 -10.91
CA TYR A 11 -16.22 -27.44 -10.46
C TYR A 11 -16.35 -28.60 -11.44
N GLN A 12 -15.24 -29.31 -11.66
CA GLN A 12 -15.30 -30.70 -12.09
C GLN A 12 -14.67 -31.55 -11.00
N LYS A 13 -15.51 -31.85 -9.99
CA LYS A 13 -15.25 -32.95 -9.07
C LYS A 13 -14.97 -34.20 -9.90
N SER A 14 -13.81 -34.80 -9.62
CA SER A 14 -13.44 -36.20 -9.89
C SER A 14 -13.77 -36.72 -11.29
N ASP A 15 -12.80 -36.62 -12.20
CA ASP A 15 -12.56 -37.70 -13.17
C ASP A 15 -11.07 -37.72 -13.53
N ASN A 16 -10.43 -38.88 -13.34
CA ASN A 16 -9.00 -39.15 -13.51
C ASN A 16 -8.54 -39.15 -14.98
N THR A 17 -9.06 -38.26 -15.81
CA THR A 17 -8.58 -38.06 -17.18
C THR A 17 -8.05 -36.64 -17.30
N THR A 18 -6.73 -36.52 -17.40
CA THR A 18 -5.99 -35.27 -17.65
C THR A 18 -6.46 -34.64 -18.95
N LYS A 19 -7.55 -33.87 -18.92
CA LYS A 19 -7.97 -33.02 -20.04
C LYS A 19 -6.98 -31.88 -20.14
N LEU A 20 -6.13 -31.95 -21.16
CA LEU A 20 -5.17 -30.90 -21.52
C LEU A 20 -5.95 -29.61 -21.77
N VAL A 21 -5.81 -28.62 -20.89
CA VAL A 21 -6.44 -27.31 -21.06
C VAL A 21 -5.71 -26.60 -22.20
N THR A 22 -6.45 -26.31 -23.28
CA THR A 22 -5.93 -25.57 -24.42
C THR A 22 -5.71 -24.10 -24.04
N VAL A 23 -4.47 -23.61 -24.10
CA VAL A 23 -4.13 -22.20 -23.84
C VAL A 23 -3.64 -21.56 -25.14
N ASP A 24 -4.22 -20.42 -25.50
CA ASP A 24 -3.80 -19.58 -26.62
C ASP A 24 -3.17 -18.27 -26.12
N ILE A 25 -2.28 -17.69 -26.93
CA ILE A 25 -1.50 -16.50 -26.57
C ILE A 25 -1.56 -15.49 -27.72
N GLN A 26 -2.02 -14.27 -27.43
CA GLN A 26 -2.14 -13.19 -28.41
C GLN A 26 -1.37 -11.93 -27.98
N ASP A 27 -0.74 -11.25 -28.95
CA ASP A 27 -0.20 -9.91 -28.76
C ASP A 27 -1.32 -8.87 -28.93
N VAL A 28 -1.81 -8.37 -27.80
CA VAL A 28 -2.87 -7.35 -27.75
C VAL A 28 -2.34 -5.94 -27.57
N THR A 29 -1.03 -5.71 -27.68
CA THR A 29 -0.39 -4.39 -27.47
C THR A 29 -1.14 -3.28 -28.21
N TRP A 30 -1.54 -3.58 -29.44
CA TRP A 30 -2.20 -2.68 -30.36
C TRP A 30 -3.61 -2.25 -29.94
N ARG A 31 -4.25 -3.00 -29.04
CA ARG A 31 -5.53 -2.61 -28.44
C ARG A 31 -5.42 -1.41 -27.50
N TYR A 32 -4.22 -1.17 -26.96
CA TYR A 32 -3.99 -0.21 -25.87
C TYR A 32 -3.17 1.01 -26.28
N THR A 33 -2.85 1.16 -27.58
CA THR A 33 -2.03 2.26 -28.06
C THR A 33 -2.52 2.74 -29.41
N GLN A 34 -2.64 4.06 -29.56
CA GLN A 34 -2.82 4.70 -30.88
C GLN A 34 -1.49 5.15 -31.48
N LYS A 35 -0.41 5.08 -30.69
CA LYS A 35 0.93 5.56 -31.04
C LYS A 35 1.78 4.39 -31.51
N PHE A 36 1.36 3.77 -32.62
CA PHE A 36 1.97 2.57 -33.17
C PHE A 36 3.48 2.73 -33.37
N SER A 37 3.92 3.83 -33.99
CA SER A 37 5.33 4.09 -34.29
C SER A 37 6.20 4.25 -33.03
N GLU A 38 5.68 4.87 -31.96
CA GLU A 38 6.40 5.02 -30.68
C GLU A 38 6.55 3.69 -29.93
N VAL A 39 5.59 2.80 -30.10
CA VAL A 39 5.66 1.45 -29.52
C VAL A 39 6.62 0.60 -30.34
N GLN A 40 6.55 0.64 -31.67
CA GLN A 40 7.50 -0.06 -32.54
C GLN A 40 8.94 0.35 -32.29
N SER A 41 9.24 1.63 -32.10
CA SER A 41 10.61 2.10 -31.85
C SER A 41 11.23 1.56 -30.55
N ARG A 42 10.40 1.21 -29.56
CA ARG A 42 10.82 0.68 -28.26
C ARG A 42 10.81 -0.85 -28.20
N ARG A 43 10.19 -1.53 -29.16
CA ARG A 43 10.08 -3.00 -29.21
C ARG A 43 11.29 -3.62 -29.90
N ASN A 44 12.39 -3.71 -29.14
CA ASN A 44 13.70 -4.13 -29.64
C ASN A 44 14.20 -5.46 -29.05
N MET A 45 13.44 -6.11 -28.17
CA MET A 45 13.84 -7.38 -27.53
C MET A 45 13.75 -8.60 -28.45
N ILE A 46 12.80 -8.60 -29.38
CA ILE A 46 12.57 -9.69 -30.35
C ILE A 46 12.19 -9.07 -31.69
N ARG A 47 12.62 -9.70 -32.80
CA ARG A 47 12.17 -9.31 -34.14
C ARG A 47 10.68 -9.61 -34.28
N GLU A 48 9.90 -8.63 -34.74
CA GLU A 48 8.44 -8.78 -34.88
C GLU A 48 8.05 -9.98 -35.75
N SER A 49 8.82 -10.29 -36.80
CA SER A 49 8.59 -11.48 -37.63
C SER A 49 8.74 -12.80 -36.86
N VAL A 50 9.70 -12.87 -35.93
CA VAL A 50 9.92 -14.06 -35.09
C VAL A 50 8.81 -14.18 -34.04
N LEU A 51 8.41 -13.05 -33.44
CA LEU A 51 7.29 -13.01 -32.51
C LEU A 51 5.99 -13.46 -33.18
N ALA A 52 5.68 -12.92 -34.35
CA ALA A 52 4.49 -13.28 -35.13
C ALA A 52 4.48 -14.78 -35.49
N TYR A 53 5.62 -15.32 -35.94
CA TYR A 53 5.74 -16.75 -36.22
C TYR A 53 5.47 -17.62 -34.98
N LYS A 54 6.05 -17.25 -33.83
CA LYS A 54 5.85 -18.00 -32.58
C LYS A 54 4.42 -17.95 -32.08
N LEU A 55 3.76 -16.79 -32.17
CA LEU A 55 2.36 -16.66 -31.80
C LEU A 55 1.46 -17.48 -32.74
N ALA A 56 1.71 -17.44 -34.05
CA ALA A 56 0.97 -18.24 -35.02
C ALA A 56 1.13 -19.76 -34.78
N ASP A 57 2.33 -20.22 -34.41
CA ASP A 57 2.58 -21.62 -34.05
C ASP A 57 1.79 -22.04 -32.79
N ILE A 58 1.81 -21.20 -31.74
CA ILE A 58 1.04 -21.43 -30.51
C ILE A 58 -0.47 -21.48 -30.81
N HIS A 59 -0.96 -20.51 -31.58
CA HIS A 59 -2.37 -20.44 -31.99
C HIS A 59 -2.80 -21.68 -32.80
N THR A 60 -1.97 -22.13 -33.74
CA THR A 60 -2.24 -23.34 -34.54
C THR A 60 -2.31 -24.58 -33.65
N ASN A 61 -1.44 -24.68 -32.65
CA ASN A 61 -1.48 -25.78 -31.69
C ASN A 61 -2.72 -25.71 -30.79
N ALA A 62 -3.15 -24.50 -30.39
CA ALA A 62 -4.38 -24.29 -29.64
C ALA A 62 -5.62 -24.72 -30.45
N ILE A 63 -5.73 -24.30 -31.71
CA ILE A 63 -6.82 -24.72 -32.62
C ILE A 63 -6.88 -26.24 -32.73
N ARG A 64 -5.74 -26.89 -33.02
CA ARG A 64 -5.67 -28.35 -33.19
C ARG A 64 -6.18 -29.08 -31.95
N ASN A 65 -5.73 -28.66 -30.77
CA ASN A 65 -6.15 -29.25 -29.51
C ASN A 65 -7.63 -28.98 -29.19
N TRP A 66 -8.14 -27.80 -29.55
CA TRP A 66 -9.56 -27.48 -29.39
C TRP A 66 -10.45 -28.34 -30.28
N SER A 67 -10.06 -28.58 -31.54
CA SER A 67 -10.79 -29.44 -32.47
C SER A 67 -10.79 -30.92 -32.07
N LEU A 68 -9.72 -31.42 -31.46
CA LEU A 68 -9.59 -32.83 -31.04
C LEU A 68 -10.44 -33.19 -29.81
N ASN A 69 -10.82 -32.20 -29.00
CA ASN A 69 -11.49 -32.43 -27.71
C ASN A 69 -13.01 -32.64 -27.80
N ASN A 70 -13.59 -32.89 -29.00
CA ASN A 70 -15.03 -33.12 -29.24
C ASN A 70 -15.92 -32.19 -28.40
N ASN A 71 -15.66 -30.88 -28.47
CA ASN A 71 -16.50 -29.91 -27.76
C ASN A 71 -17.92 -29.98 -28.33
N PRO A 72 -18.97 -30.06 -27.48
CA PRO A 72 -20.34 -30.20 -27.94
C PRO A 72 -20.70 -29.02 -28.85
N ALA A 73 -21.40 -29.33 -29.95
CA ALA A 73 -21.80 -28.38 -30.99
C ALA A 73 -22.76 -27.26 -30.53
N ASP A 74 -23.03 -27.18 -29.22
CA ASP A 74 -24.01 -26.33 -28.54
C ASP A 74 -23.32 -25.28 -27.65
N ILE A 75 -22.24 -24.67 -28.16
CA ILE A 75 -21.51 -23.60 -27.48
C ILE A 75 -21.54 -22.38 -28.39
N ASP A 76 -22.28 -21.35 -28.01
CA ASP A 76 -22.40 -20.06 -28.72
C ASP A 76 -21.05 -19.33 -28.89
N GLN A 77 -20.01 -19.74 -28.17
CA GLN A 77 -18.66 -19.20 -28.27
C GLN A 77 -17.77 -20.13 -29.10
N LYS A 78 -17.46 -19.70 -30.33
CA LYS A 78 -16.47 -20.32 -31.23
C LYS A 78 -15.20 -19.47 -31.26
N PRO A 79 -14.34 -19.50 -30.21
CA PRO A 79 -13.24 -18.55 -30.05
C PRO A 79 -12.19 -18.61 -31.17
N TYR A 80 -12.11 -19.73 -31.89
CA TYR A 80 -11.18 -19.95 -33.00
C TYR A 80 -11.84 -19.86 -34.39
N CYS A 81 -13.08 -19.38 -34.51
CA CYS A 81 -13.65 -19.14 -35.83
C CYS A 81 -12.99 -17.92 -36.49
N TRP A 82 -12.97 -17.91 -37.82
CA TRP A 82 -12.41 -16.80 -38.59
C TRP A 82 -13.04 -15.46 -38.21
N ASP A 83 -14.35 -15.43 -37.92
CA ASP A 83 -15.03 -14.20 -37.50
C ASP A 83 -14.43 -13.64 -36.21
N SER A 84 -14.22 -14.48 -35.18
CA SER A 84 -13.63 -14.06 -33.89
C SER A 84 -12.19 -13.57 -34.05
N VAL A 85 -11.39 -14.27 -34.86
CA VAL A 85 -9.99 -13.89 -35.13
C VAL A 85 -9.93 -12.57 -35.90
N ILE A 86 -10.79 -12.40 -36.91
CA ILE A 86 -10.86 -11.17 -37.71
C ILE A 86 -11.33 -10.01 -36.85
N ASP A 87 -12.39 -10.16 -36.07
CA ASP A 87 -12.91 -9.12 -35.18
C ASP A 87 -11.83 -8.64 -34.19
N GLU A 88 -11.06 -9.58 -33.63
CA GLU A 88 -9.95 -9.25 -32.74
C GLU A 88 -8.84 -8.47 -33.46
N LEU A 89 -8.38 -8.94 -34.63
CA LEU A 89 -7.35 -8.26 -35.42
C LEU A 89 -7.79 -6.88 -35.90
N VAL A 90 -9.05 -6.73 -36.31
CA VAL A 90 -9.64 -5.44 -36.66
C VAL A 90 -9.65 -4.49 -35.47
N SER A 91 -9.90 -5.00 -34.26
CA SER A 91 -9.85 -4.21 -33.02
C SER A 91 -8.45 -3.67 -32.71
N PHE A 92 -7.39 -4.37 -33.13
CA PHE A 92 -6.01 -3.92 -32.99
C PHE A 92 -5.63 -2.82 -33.98
N LEU A 93 -6.26 -2.82 -35.16
CA LEU A 93 -6.07 -1.75 -36.15
C LEU A 93 -6.86 -0.48 -35.78
N HIS A 94 -7.90 -0.60 -34.95
CA HIS A 94 -8.79 0.49 -34.57
C HIS A 94 -8.96 0.61 -33.03
N PRO A 95 -7.88 0.87 -32.27
CA PRO A 95 -7.96 1.05 -30.83
C PRO A 95 -8.87 2.24 -30.48
N SER A 96 -9.75 2.04 -29.50
CA SER A 96 -10.69 3.06 -29.03
C SER A 96 -9.96 4.35 -28.62
N LYS A 97 -10.58 5.51 -28.88
CA LYS A 97 -10.06 6.81 -28.40
C LYS A 97 -10.01 6.80 -26.88
N CYS A 98 -8.88 7.22 -26.32
CA CYS A 98 -8.69 7.32 -24.87
C CYS A 98 -9.67 8.36 -24.32
N ASN A 99 -10.60 7.96 -23.45
CA ASN A 99 -11.28 8.90 -22.58
C ASN A 99 -10.29 9.32 -21.48
N ASP A 100 -10.20 10.60 -21.18
CA ASP A 100 -9.18 11.18 -20.28
C ASP A 100 -9.30 10.75 -18.80
N GLN A 101 -10.32 9.98 -18.46
CA GLN A 101 -10.47 9.30 -17.16
C GLN A 101 -10.52 7.79 -17.37
N LEU A 102 -9.34 7.17 -17.50
CA LEU A 102 -9.23 5.75 -17.25
C LEU A 102 -9.32 5.53 -15.73
N PRO A 103 -10.24 4.70 -15.22
CA PRO A 103 -10.11 4.24 -13.85
C PRO A 103 -8.74 3.58 -13.68
N GLY A 104 -8.09 3.80 -12.55
CA GLY A 104 -6.84 3.11 -12.22
C GLY A 104 -7.01 1.59 -12.41
N ARG A 105 -5.95 0.88 -12.78
CA ARG A 105 -6.03 -0.56 -13.10
C ARG A 105 -6.71 -1.33 -11.96
N GLN A 106 -7.72 -2.09 -12.35
CA GLN A 106 -8.39 -3.04 -11.48
C GLN A 106 -7.67 -4.40 -11.55
N THR A 107 -7.26 -4.94 -10.40
CA THR A 107 -6.62 -6.26 -10.30
C THR A 107 -7.70 -7.32 -10.57
N GLY A 108 -7.59 -8.07 -11.68
CA GLY A 108 -8.63 -9.02 -12.13
C GLY A 108 -9.09 -10.04 -11.09
N SER A 109 -10.15 -10.81 -11.40
CA SER A 109 -10.79 -11.72 -10.43
C SER A 109 -9.84 -12.77 -9.83
N LEU A 110 -10.24 -13.34 -8.69
CA LEU A 110 -9.45 -14.33 -7.93
C LEU A 110 -8.97 -15.49 -8.83
N GLU A 111 -9.83 -15.98 -9.73
CA GLU A 111 -9.50 -17.05 -10.67
C GLU A 111 -8.37 -16.65 -11.62
N TRP A 112 -8.39 -15.41 -12.12
CA TRP A 112 -7.35 -14.89 -13.01
C TRP A 112 -6.02 -14.73 -12.29
N ARG A 113 -6.03 -14.29 -11.03
CA ARG A 113 -4.81 -14.12 -10.21
C ARG A 113 -4.21 -15.47 -9.81
N GLN A 114 -5.07 -16.45 -9.48
CA GLN A 114 -4.68 -17.82 -9.21
C GLN A 114 -4.03 -18.47 -10.44
N ALA A 115 -4.64 -18.31 -11.63
CA ALA A 115 -4.09 -18.84 -12.87
C ALA A 115 -2.73 -18.23 -13.24
N ARG A 116 -2.44 -16.99 -12.80
CA ARG A 116 -1.14 -16.31 -13.00
C ARG A 116 -0.12 -16.56 -11.89
N GLY A 117 -0.47 -17.36 -10.87
CA GLY A 117 0.43 -17.61 -9.74
C GLY A 117 0.71 -16.37 -8.88
N GLU A 118 -0.19 -15.38 -8.89
CA GLU A 118 -0.06 -14.13 -8.12
C GLU A 118 -0.54 -14.26 -6.67
N LEU A 119 -1.13 -15.40 -6.31
CA LEU A 119 -1.50 -15.69 -4.93
C LEU A 119 -0.24 -16.12 -4.18
N GLY A 120 0.26 -15.25 -3.30
CA GLY A 120 1.20 -15.65 -2.26
C GLY A 120 0.60 -16.77 -1.40
N GLN A 121 1.46 -17.58 -0.76
CA GLN A 121 1.07 -18.75 0.03
C GLN A 121 -0.21 -18.50 0.85
N THR A 122 -1.29 -19.17 0.45
CA THR A 122 -2.62 -19.04 1.03
C THR A 122 -2.60 -19.55 2.47
N SER A 123 -2.54 -18.65 3.44
CA SER A 123 -2.78 -19.01 4.83
C SER A 123 -4.28 -19.28 5.01
N LEU A 124 -4.59 -20.46 5.56
CA LEU A 124 -5.92 -20.95 5.90
C LEU A 124 -6.82 -19.87 6.53
N TYR A 125 -8.11 -19.88 6.18
CA TYR A 125 -9.13 -19.01 6.77
C TYR A 125 -9.12 -19.14 8.29
N VAL A 126 -8.62 -18.08 8.94
CA VAL A 126 -8.84 -17.80 10.36
C VAL A 126 -9.68 -16.53 10.35
N GLU A 127 -10.77 -16.49 11.14
CA GLU A 127 -11.50 -15.23 11.36
C GLU A 127 -10.49 -14.10 11.66
N PRO A 128 -10.72 -12.87 11.18
CA PRO A 128 -9.69 -11.85 11.19
C PRO A 128 -9.44 -11.36 12.63
N LEU A 129 -8.63 -12.13 13.35
CA LEU A 129 -8.03 -11.79 14.61
C LEU A 129 -7.28 -10.49 14.38
N LEU A 130 -7.49 -9.47 15.23
CA LEU A 130 -6.68 -8.28 15.15
C LEU A 130 -5.21 -8.68 15.37
N LYS A 131 -4.41 -8.55 14.31
CA LYS A 131 -2.96 -8.74 14.35
C LYS A 131 -2.38 -7.49 15.01
N GLY A 132 -1.40 -7.64 15.90
CA GLY A 132 -0.81 -6.49 16.56
C GLY A 132 0.60 -6.78 17.00
N SER A 133 1.52 -5.90 16.63
CA SER A 133 2.85 -5.85 17.24
C SER A 133 2.76 -5.40 18.71
N LYS A 134 1.61 -4.81 19.10
CA LYS A 134 1.38 -4.13 20.39
C LYS A 134 2.40 -3.01 20.64
N CYS A 135 3.00 -2.47 19.57
CA CYS A 135 3.93 -1.35 19.64
C CYS A 135 3.16 -0.08 20.04
N ILE A 136 3.41 0.39 21.27
CA ILE A 136 3.01 1.72 21.72
C ILE A 136 4.25 2.60 21.61
N ILE A 137 4.17 3.67 20.83
CA ILE A 137 5.32 4.53 20.58
C ILE A 137 5.47 5.47 21.76
N THR A 138 6.65 5.48 22.37
CA THR A 138 7.07 6.47 23.35
C THR A 138 8.15 7.36 22.74
N PRO A 139 8.17 8.67 23.02
CA PRO A 139 9.31 9.51 22.64
C PRO A 139 10.59 9.09 23.36
N SER A 140 11.70 9.20 22.64
CA SER A 140 13.04 9.12 23.18
C SER A 140 13.43 10.40 23.92
N ASN A 141 14.49 10.35 24.71
CA ASN A 141 15.01 11.53 25.41
C ASN A 141 15.40 12.65 24.43
N SER A 142 15.97 12.31 23.27
CA SER A 142 16.36 13.28 22.25
C SER A 142 15.14 14.01 21.67
N GLU A 143 14.03 13.29 21.41
CA GLU A 143 12.77 13.89 20.94
C GLU A 143 12.12 14.78 22.01
N LEU A 144 12.19 14.38 23.28
CA LEU A 144 11.70 15.19 24.40
C LEU A 144 12.53 16.47 24.57
N GLN A 145 13.86 16.38 24.44
CA GLN A 145 14.76 17.52 24.50
C GLN A 145 14.58 18.47 23.30
N SER A 146 14.38 17.92 22.10
CA SER A 146 14.11 18.72 20.91
C SER A 146 12.69 19.30 20.89
N GLY A 147 11.80 18.83 21.76
CA GLY A 147 10.40 19.25 21.81
C GLY A 147 9.57 18.77 20.61
N ILE A 148 10.03 17.75 19.88
CA ILE A 148 9.39 17.28 18.65
C ILE A 148 9.45 15.76 18.59
N PHE A 149 8.28 15.13 18.47
CA PHE A 149 8.13 13.78 17.94
C PHE A 149 7.79 13.86 16.45
N HIS A 150 8.50 13.12 15.61
CA HIS A 150 8.24 13.05 14.16
C HIS A 150 8.43 11.63 13.67
N LEU A 151 7.31 10.98 13.33
CA LEU A 151 7.29 9.67 12.69
C LEU A 151 6.96 9.87 11.21
N ARG A 152 7.76 9.28 10.33
CA ARG A 152 7.47 9.25 8.89
C ARG A 152 7.57 7.85 8.31
N TYR A 153 6.70 7.51 7.37
CA TYR A 153 6.67 6.22 6.67
C TYR A 153 6.81 6.41 5.15
N ASN A 154 7.65 5.58 4.54
CA ASN A 154 7.86 5.55 3.11
C ASN A 154 7.35 4.22 2.54
N SER A 155 6.33 4.30 1.68
CA SER A 155 5.66 3.12 1.11
C SER A 155 6.55 2.37 0.11
N ALA A 156 7.35 3.07 -0.70
CA ALA A 156 8.29 2.49 -1.67
C ALA A 156 9.37 1.64 -0.99
N LEU A 157 10.01 2.20 0.04
CA LEU A 157 11.06 1.52 0.80
C LEU A 157 10.50 0.53 1.85
N ASN A 158 9.22 0.67 2.22
CA ASN A 158 8.57 -0.08 3.30
C ASN A 158 9.29 0.11 4.65
N ILE A 159 9.61 1.36 4.99
CA ILE A 159 10.34 1.70 6.22
C ILE A 159 9.70 2.88 6.95
N TYR A 160 9.86 2.89 8.27
CA TYR A 160 9.68 4.08 9.09
C TYR A 160 11.02 4.78 9.34
N GLN A 161 10.94 6.07 9.64
CA GLN A 161 12.05 6.85 10.19
C GLN A 161 11.55 7.80 11.26
N ARG A 162 12.39 8.03 12.28
CA ARG A 162 12.20 9.03 13.32
C ARG A 162 13.38 10.00 13.30
N PRO A 163 13.30 11.15 12.62
CA PRO A 163 14.46 12.03 12.41
C PRO A 163 15.10 12.58 13.68
N TYR A 164 14.32 12.71 14.76
CA TYR A 164 14.80 13.24 16.05
C TYR A 164 15.14 12.15 17.06
N TYR A 165 15.10 10.88 16.66
CA TYR A 165 15.41 9.75 17.52
C TYR A 165 16.92 9.51 17.60
N SER A 166 17.42 9.41 18.82
CA SER A 166 18.78 8.94 19.11
C SER A 166 18.72 7.85 20.17
N ASN A 167 19.47 6.76 19.95
CA ASN A 167 19.70 5.78 21.01
C ASN A 167 20.76 6.35 21.95
N ASP A 168 20.39 6.66 23.19
CA ASP A 168 21.34 7.02 24.26
C ASP A 168 22.21 5.82 24.73
N SER A 169 22.32 4.77 23.90
CA SER A 169 23.05 3.53 24.19
C SER A 169 24.09 3.26 23.11
N ASN A 170 25.09 4.13 23.04
CA ASN A 170 26.44 3.82 22.59
C ASN A 170 27.42 4.72 23.36
N SER A 171 27.61 4.45 24.65
CA SER A 171 28.90 4.72 25.27
C SER A 171 29.78 3.48 25.04
N ASN A 172 31.00 3.75 24.57
CA ASN A 172 32.10 2.82 24.32
C ASN A 172 32.13 2.15 22.93
N ASP A 173 32.44 2.94 21.91
CA ASP A 173 33.50 2.55 20.98
C ASP A 173 34.64 3.57 21.10
N ASN A 174 35.56 3.29 22.03
CA ASN A 174 36.88 3.90 22.05
C ASN A 174 37.73 3.24 20.96
N ASN A 175 37.86 3.89 19.81
CA ASN A 175 39.12 4.00 19.08
C ASN A 175 38.87 4.85 17.82
N ASP A 176 39.31 6.09 17.85
CA ASP A 176 40.47 6.46 17.04
C ASP A 176 40.94 7.86 17.45
N ASN A 177 42.14 7.88 18.03
CA ASN A 177 42.94 9.07 18.19
C ASN A 177 43.29 9.60 16.80
N ASN A 178 42.81 10.79 16.45
CA ASN A 178 43.67 11.74 15.77
C ASN A 178 43.27 13.19 16.05
N ASN A 179 44.19 13.87 16.72
CA ASN A 179 44.18 15.28 17.00
C ASN A 179 44.12 16.08 15.69
N ASN A 180 43.18 17.02 15.58
CA ASN A 180 43.48 18.38 15.17
C ASN A 180 42.36 19.35 15.57
N ALA A 181 42.79 20.47 16.14
CA ALA A 181 41.98 21.47 16.81
C ALA A 181 41.25 22.42 15.85
N LYS A 182 40.04 22.83 16.29
CA LYS A 182 39.28 24.09 16.04
C LYS A 182 39.06 24.55 14.59
N THR A 183 37.79 24.71 14.21
CA THR A 183 37.05 25.99 14.33
C THR A 183 35.54 25.79 14.06
N ASP A 184 34.73 26.63 14.71
CA ASP A 184 33.28 26.75 14.64
C ASP A 184 32.73 26.77 13.21
N THR A 185 31.70 25.97 12.93
CA THR A 185 30.64 26.33 11.96
C THR A 185 29.41 25.45 12.14
N ASP A 186 28.26 26.11 12.30
CA ASP A 186 26.92 25.54 12.32
C ASP A 186 26.67 24.58 11.13
N VAL A 187 26.54 23.28 11.39
CA VAL A 187 26.00 22.33 10.40
C VAL A 187 24.51 22.16 10.65
N VAL A 188 23.77 23.17 10.20
CA VAL A 188 22.38 22.99 9.77
C VAL A 188 22.43 22.03 8.57
N LEU A 189 21.90 20.81 8.74
CA LEU A 189 21.69 19.87 7.64
C LEU A 189 20.64 20.44 6.67
N LYS A 190 21.07 21.34 5.79
CA LYS A 190 20.35 21.74 4.59
C LYS A 190 20.42 20.59 3.61
N PHE A 191 19.32 19.83 3.49
CA PHE A 191 19.10 18.99 2.32
C PHE A 191 18.81 19.91 1.13
N GLN A 192 19.81 20.11 0.27
CA GLN A 192 19.60 20.68 -1.06
C GLN A 192 19.20 19.55 -2.02
N CYS A 193 18.09 19.75 -2.74
CA CYS A 193 17.77 18.97 -3.93
C CYS A 193 18.91 19.11 -4.94
N SER A 194 19.61 18.02 -5.22
CA SER A 194 20.51 17.92 -6.37
C SER A 194 19.95 16.88 -7.33
N THR A 195 19.79 17.30 -8.58
CA THR A 195 19.38 16.45 -9.70
C THR A 195 20.51 15.47 -10.01
N ASN A 196 20.45 14.26 -9.47
CA ASN A 196 21.48 13.24 -9.67
C ASN A 196 20.97 11.99 -10.40
N SER A 197 21.89 11.43 -11.19
CA SER A 197 21.77 10.29 -12.09
C SER A 197 21.19 9.02 -11.41
N PRO A 198 20.45 8.15 -12.15
CA PRO A 198 19.72 7.00 -11.58
C PRO A 198 20.55 5.97 -10.79
N LYS A 199 21.88 5.97 -10.94
CA LYS A 199 22.77 5.00 -10.27
C LYS A 199 23.09 5.35 -8.81
N ALA A 200 23.03 6.64 -8.42
CA ALA A 200 23.35 7.07 -7.05
C ALA A 200 22.20 6.76 -6.07
N ASN A 201 20.96 6.93 -6.51
CA ASN A 201 19.75 6.75 -5.68
C ASN A 201 19.61 5.32 -5.14
N ASN A 202 20.09 4.30 -5.87
CA ASN A 202 19.99 2.91 -5.43
C ASN A 202 20.92 2.55 -4.26
N GLN A 203 22.07 3.21 -4.12
CA GLN A 203 22.97 2.95 -2.99
C GLN A 203 22.45 3.59 -1.70
N GLU A 204 21.90 4.79 -1.77
CA GLU A 204 21.33 5.48 -0.60
C GLU A 204 20.05 4.80 -0.10
N SER A 205 19.14 4.42 -0.99
CA SER A 205 17.91 3.69 -0.61
C SER A 205 18.22 2.34 0.05
N THR A 206 19.22 1.62 -0.46
CA THR A 206 19.67 0.35 0.15
C THR A 206 20.22 0.56 1.57
N LYS A 207 21.01 1.62 1.79
CA LYS A 207 21.50 1.98 3.14
C LYS A 207 20.36 2.35 4.08
N LEU A 208 19.37 3.11 3.62
CA LEU A 208 18.19 3.47 4.41
C LEU A 208 17.41 2.22 4.85
N ILE A 209 17.16 1.28 3.93
CA ILE A 209 16.49 0.02 4.23
C ILE A 209 17.28 -0.79 5.27
N GLU A 210 18.59 -0.90 5.10
CA GLU A 210 19.43 -1.68 6.02
C GLU A 210 19.49 -1.07 7.42
N ASN A 211 19.62 0.26 7.52
CA ASN A 211 19.54 0.97 8.79
C ASN A 211 18.17 0.79 9.46
N ALA A 212 17.08 0.84 8.69
CA ALA A 212 15.75 0.59 9.20
C ALA A 212 15.58 -0.84 9.73
N ARG A 213 16.15 -1.86 9.05
CA ARG A 213 16.13 -3.24 9.56
C ARG A 213 16.84 -3.36 10.90
N LYS A 214 18.06 -2.79 11.00
CA LYS A 214 18.85 -2.80 12.24
C LYS A 214 18.13 -2.10 13.39
N ALA A 215 17.40 -1.03 13.10
CA ALA A 215 16.62 -0.28 14.09
C ALA A 215 15.22 -0.86 14.37
N GLY A 216 14.82 -1.96 13.73
CA GLY A 216 13.46 -2.51 13.88
C GLY A 216 12.36 -1.64 13.24
N LEU A 217 12.72 -0.77 12.31
CA LEU A 217 11.82 0.16 11.59
C LEU A 217 11.45 -0.32 10.18
N TYR A 218 11.89 -1.52 9.80
CA TYR A 218 11.55 -2.12 8.51
C TYR A 218 10.19 -2.82 8.57
N GLY A 219 9.37 -2.59 7.54
CA GLY A 219 8.02 -3.14 7.43
C GLY A 219 6.96 -2.19 7.99
N TRP A 220 5.90 -1.95 7.22
CA TRP A 220 4.77 -1.11 7.65
C TRP A 220 4.16 -1.56 8.98
N GLN A 221 4.29 -2.83 9.35
CA GLN A 221 3.79 -3.37 10.62
C GLN A 221 4.60 -2.94 11.85
N SER A 222 5.86 -2.50 11.68
CA SER A 222 6.82 -2.43 12.80
C SER A 222 6.47 -1.36 13.85
N MET A 223 5.87 -0.25 13.42
CA MET A 223 5.43 0.86 14.30
C MET A 223 3.91 0.90 14.49
N VAL A 224 3.19 -0.08 13.95
CA VAL A 224 1.72 -0.16 14.04
C VAL A 224 1.36 -0.95 15.29
N TYR A 225 0.56 -0.36 16.18
CA TYR A 225 0.06 -1.04 17.37
C TYR A 225 -0.76 -2.27 16.99
N GLN A 226 -1.75 -2.07 16.13
CA GLN A 226 -2.72 -3.09 15.72
C GLN A 226 -3.25 -2.82 14.32
N TRP A 227 -3.52 -3.89 13.59
CA TRP A 227 -4.17 -3.84 12.28
C TRP A 227 -5.07 -5.05 12.05
N ARG A 228 -5.98 -4.93 11.10
CA ARG A 228 -6.85 -6.01 10.64
C ARG A 228 -7.13 -5.79 9.16
N ASN A 229 -7.07 -6.85 8.36
CA ASN A 229 -7.41 -6.80 6.95
C ASN A 229 -6.68 -5.65 6.23
N ILE A 230 -5.36 -5.57 6.40
CA ILE A 230 -4.49 -4.60 5.73
C ILE A 230 -3.23 -5.32 5.27
N PHE A 231 -2.80 -5.03 4.04
CA PHE A 231 -1.52 -5.47 3.50
C PHE A 231 -0.91 -4.43 2.56
N ARG A 232 0.37 -4.62 2.23
CA ARG A 232 1.10 -3.79 1.27
C ARG A 232 1.10 -4.45 -0.11
N LYS A 233 0.54 -3.76 -1.11
CA LYS A 233 0.55 -4.20 -2.50
C LYS A 233 1.66 -3.50 -3.29
N VAL A 234 2.32 -4.25 -4.16
CA VAL A 234 3.22 -3.72 -5.20
C VAL A 234 2.65 -4.09 -6.56
N GLU A 235 2.40 -3.09 -7.39
CA GLU A 235 1.99 -3.22 -8.79
C GLU A 235 3.19 -2.96 -9.69
N LEU A 236 3.88 -4.03 -10.11
CA LEU A 236 5.07 -3.92 -10.96
C LEU A 236 4.77 -3.24 -12.30
N ASP A 237 3.60 -3.51 -12.89
CA ASP A 237 3.20 -2.95 -14.18
C ASP A 237 3.04 -1.41 -14.15
N TRP A 238 2.60 -0.87 -13.01
CA TRP A 238 2.33 0.57 -12.84
C TRP A 238 3.41 1.29 -12.05
N HIS A 239 4.41 0.54 -11.58
CA HIS A 239 5.40 1.02 -10.63
C HIS A 239 4.73 1.69 -9.43
N MET A 240 3.70 1.05 -8.86
CA MET A 240 2.91 1.61 -7.77
C MET A 240 2.98 0.73 -6.52
N VAL A 241 2.94 1.37 -5.37
CA VAL A 241 2.90 0.73 -4.07
C VAL A 241 1.91 1.44 -3.15
N TYR A 242 1.19 0.68 -2.33
CA TYR A 242 0.21 1.22 -1.40
C TYR A 242 -0.15 0.19 -0.32
N LEU A 243 -0.82 0.66 0.74
CA LEU A 243 -1.58 -0.22 1.63
C LEU A 243 -3.04 -0.28 1.19
N ALA A 244 -3.62 -1.47 1.22
CA ALA A 244 -5.02 -1.74 0.89
C ALA A 244 -5.56 -2.82 1.83
N ARG A 245 -6.85 -3.17 1.69
CA ARG A 245 -7.40 -4.32 2.41
C ARG A 245 -6.76 -5.61 1.91
N GLU A 246 -6.68 -6.66 2.74
CA GLU A 246 -6.16 -7.96 2.30
C GLU A 246 -6.91 -8.43 1.05
N GLU A 247 -6.19 -9.03 0.12
CA GLU A 247 -6.74 -9.50 -1.14
C GLU A 247 -7.89 -10.47 -0.87
N ASP A 248 -8.96 -10.38 -1.67
CA ASP A 248 -10.13 -11.24 -1.57
C ASP A 248 -10.97 -11.06 -0.29
N SER A 249 -10.68 -10.03 0.52
CA SER A 249 -11.55 -9.60 1.61
C SER A 249 -12.92 -9.18 1.10
N LYS A 250 -13.96 -9.53 1.85
CA LYS A 250 -15.34 -9.20 1.47
C LYS A 250 -15.55 -7.68 1.54
N PRO A 251 -16.42 -7.08 0.72
CA PRO A 251 -16.73 -5.65 0.82
C PRO A 251 -17.23 -5.22 2.21
N SER A 252 -17.91 -6.11 2.93
CA SER A 252 -18.36 -5.89 4.31
C SER A 252 -17.25 -5.93 5.36
N GLU A 253 -16.04 -6.36 5.01
CA GLU A 253 -14.90 -6.45 5.92
C GLU A 253 -14.02 -5.20 5.80
N ASP A 254 -14.05 -4.35 6.82
CA ASP A 254 -13.15 -3.19 6.84
C ASP A 254 -11.68 -3.59 6.98
N GLY A 255 -10.80 -2.76 6.45
CA GLY A 255 -9.39 -2.69 6.82
C GLY A 255 -9.18 -1.63 7.90
N ILE A 256 -8.41 -1.96 8.94
CA ILE A 256 -8.09 -1.07 10.06
C ILE A 256 -6.60 -1.12 10.34
N ILE A 257 -5.99 0.05 10.59
CA ILE A 257 -4.60 0.19 11.01
C ILE A 257 -4.48 1.30 12.05
N ILE A 258 -3.75 1.05 13.14
CA ILE A 258 -3.71 1.92 14.34
C ILE A 258 -2.27 2.14 14.79
N TRP A 259 -1.89 3.40 14.96
CA TRP A 259 -0.67 3.85 15.64
C TRP A 259 -1.04 4.54 16.96
N MET A 260 -0.18 4.41 17.96
CA MET A 260 -0.40 5.02 19.28
C MET A 260 0.87 5.72 19.75
N LEU A 261 0.71 6.93 20.29
CA LEU A 261 1.77 7.71 20.91
C LEU A 261 1.42 7.94 22.38
N ASP A 262 2.30 7.54 23.28
CA ASP A 262 2.12 7.62 24.73
C ASP A 262 3.16 8.54 25.36
N LEU A 263 2.68 9.59 26.02
CA LEU A 263 3.45 10.58 26.78
C LEU A 263 3.20 10.48 28.29
N ARG A 264 2.34 9.57 28.75
CA ARG A 264 1.87 9.52 30.16
C ARG A 264 3.02 9.35 31.16
N ASN A 265 4.05 8.60 30.77
CA ASN A 265 5.26 8.38 31.58
C ASN A 265 6.32 9.48 31.42
N THR A 266 5.99 10.60 30.76
CA THR A 266 6.88 11.73 30.54
C THR A 266 6.35 12.98 31.24
N ASN A 267 7.20 13.99 31.41
CA ASN A 267 6.80 15.32 31.88
C ASN A 267 6.42 16.27 30.73
N TYR A 268 5.95 15.72 29.61
CA TYR A 268 5.55 16.47 28.42
C TYR A 268 4.07 16.23 28.10
N ARG A 269 3.51 17.17 27.34
CA ARG A 269 2.17 17.13 26.75
C ARG A 269 2.23 17.49 25.27
N VAL A 270 1.19 17.09 24.56
CA VAL A 270 0.98 17.46 23.16
C VAL A 270 0.83 18.98 23.05
N GLY A 271 1.60 19.60 22.16
CA GLY A 271 1.40 20.95 21.66
C GLY A 271 0.63 20.91 20.34
N LYS A 272 1.20 21.47 19.28
CA LYS A 272 0.64 21.42 17.92
C LYS A 272 0.89 20.07 17.24
N VAL A 273 -0.10 19.60 16.49
CA VAL A 273 -0.02 18.36 15.70
C VAL A 273 -0.13 18.65 14.21
N SER A 274 0.75 18.04 13.42
CA SER A 274 0.69 18.04 11.96
C SER A 274 0.68 16.61 11.43
N ILE A 275 -0.19 16.36 10.44
CA ILE A 275 -0.29 15.09 9.73
C ILE A 275 -0.32 15.37 8.24
N PHE A 276 0.69 14.88 7.55
CA PHE A 276 0.68 14.70 6.11
C PHE A 276 0.41 13.23 5.80
N THR A 277 -0.58 12.95 4.97
CA THR A 277 -0.87 11.60 4.51
C THR A 277 -1.63 11.66 3.19
N ASN A 278 -1.44 10.68 2.33
CA ASN A 278 -2.24 10.52 1.13
C ASN A 278 -3.14 9.27 1.18
N MET A 279 -4.36 9.45 0.69
CA MET A 279 -5.40 8.43 0.56
C MET A 279 -6.04 8.57 -0.82
N VAL A 280 -6.41 7.44 -1.42
CA VAL A 280 -7.09 7.43 -2.73
C VAL A 280 -8.26 6.47 -2.69
N CYS A 281 -9.40 6.91 -3.19
CA CYS A 281 -10.57 6.08 -3.49
C CYS A 281 -10.81 6.06 -4.99
N HIS A 282 -10.84 4.88 -5.61
CA HIS A 282 -11.03 4.68 -7.05
C HIS A 282 -12.47 4.36 -7.44
N SER A 283 -13.38 4.31 -6.46
CA SER A 283 -14.79 4.02 -6.65
C SER A 283 -15.63 4.82 -5.66
N THR A 284 -16.90 5.06 -5.98
CA THR A 284 -17.82 5.85 -5.15
C THR A 284 -18.30 5.10 -3.91
N ASP A 285 -18.30 3.78 -3.96
CA ASP A 285 -18.71 2.87 -2.89
C ASP A 285 -17.55 2.55 -1.92
N CYS A 286 -16.35 3.07 -2.16
CA CYS A 286 -15.18 2.81 -1.35
C CYS A 286 -14.75 4.05 -0.58
N HIS A 287 -14.36 3.85 0.67
CA HIS A 287 -14.08 4.93 1.61
C HIS A 287 -12.77 4.68 2.35
N ALA A 288 -12.02 5.76 2.55
CA ALA A 288 -10.83 5.80 3.36
C ALA A 288 -10.93 6.99 4.33
N ARG A 289 -10.45 6.82 5.56
CA ARG A 289 -10.27 7.95 6.48
C ARG A 289 -9.14 7.69 7.46
N PHE A 290 -8.47 8.77 7.88
CA PHE A 290 -7.71 8.81 9.12
C PHE A 290 -8.51 9.55 10.19
N VAL A 291 -8.41 9.07 11.43
CA VAL A 291 -8.91 9.75 12.61
C VAL A 291 -7.78 9.82 13.62
N LEU A 292 -7.37 11.03 13.96
CA LEU A 292 -6.51 11.30 15.11
C LEU A 292 -7.42 11.60 16.30
N CYS A 293 -7.16 11.01 17.47
CA CYS A 293 -7.90 11.30 18.71
C CYS A 293 -6.94 11.50 19.89
N SER A 294 -7.31 12.37 20.83
CA SER A 294 -6.66 12.52 22.14
C SER A 294 -7.40 11.74 23.24
N GLY A 295 -6.68 11.24 24.23
CA GLY A 295 -7.29 10.62 25.41
C GLY A 295 -7.20 9.09 25.43
N GLU A 296 -7.91 8.45 26.36
CA GLU A 296 -7.63 7.09 26.78
C GLU A 296 -7.96 6.00 25.75
N TYR A 297 -7.14 4.94 25.81
CA TYR A 297 -7.28 3.68 25.08
C TYR A 297 -8.73 3.15 25.18
N PRO A 298 -9.40 2.75 24.09
CA PRO A 298 -10.63 1.96 24.21
C PRO A 298 -10.26 0.58 24.75
N VAL A 299 -10.26 0.43 26.08
CA VAL A 299 -10.26 -0.88 26.72
C VAL A 299 -11.53 -1.56 26.24
N ASN A 300 -11.41 -2.77 25.69
CA ASN A 300 -12.53 -3.58 25.21
C ASN A 300 -13.71 -3.47 26.20
N SER A 301 -14.76 -2.74 25.82
CA SER A 301 -16.02 -2.70 26.56
C SER A 301 -16.74 -4.03 26.38
N ILE A 302 -16.23 -5.06 27.06
CA ILE A 302 -17.03 -6.18 27.54
C ILE A 302 -16.98 -6.04 29.05
N ASN A 303 -17.85 -5.19 29.58
CA ASN A 303 -18.51 -5.29 30.88
C ASN A 303 -19.10 -3.92 31.20
N SER A 304 -20.38 -3.80 30.88
CA SER A 304 -21.27 -2.74 31.32
C SER A 304 -21.31 -2.65 32.84
N GLY A 305 -21.26 -1.42 33.34
CA GLY A 305 -21.89 -1.04 34.61
C GLY A 305 -20.93 -0.84 35.77
N GLN A 306 -20.24 0.31 35.78
CA GLN A 306 -20.16 1.17 36.96
C GLN A 306 -19.49 2.49 36.57
N GLU A 307 -20.30 3.55 36.45
CA GLU A 307 -19.83 4.92 36.44
C GLU A 307 -19.36 5.25 37.86
N GLU A 308 -18.04 5.27 38.08
CA GLU A 308 -17.47 5.97 39.23
C GLU A 308 -16.76 7.24 38.75
N ASN A 309 -17.22 8.35 39.32
CA ASN A 309 -16.76 9.72 39.10
C ASN A 309 -15.27 9.86 39.38
N ASN A 310 -14.45 9.99 38.33
CA ASN A 310 -13.08 10.48 38.47
C ASN A 310 -12.94 11.88 37.84
N PRO A 311 -12.65 12.94 38.61
CA PRO A 311 -12.56 14.29 38.09
C PRO A 311 -11.16 14.57 37.52
N GLN A 312 -11.03 14.48 36.19
CA GLN A 312 -10.11 15.22 35.29
C GLN A 312 -9.88 14.40 34.00
N SER A 313 -10.93 14.05 33.26
CA SER A 313 -10.76 13.59 31.88
C SER A 313 -10.54 14.81 30.99
N VAL A 314 -9.35 14.94 30.42
CA VAL A 314 -9.09 15.90 29.33
C VAL A 314 -10.10 15.59 28.21
N PRO A 315 -10.81 16.59 27.65
CA PRO A 315 -11.80 16.34 26.61
C PRO A 315 -11.17 15.58 25.43
N ASN A 316 -11.77 14.44 25.08
CA ASN A 316 -11.36 13.62 23.95
C ASN A 316 -11.71 14.37 22.65
N SER A 317 -10.68 14.93 22.02
CA SER A 317 -10.78 15.69 20.78
C SER A 317 -10.35 14.77 19.64
N CYS A 318 -11.10 14.75 18.55
CA CYS A 318 -10.79 13.95 17.37
C CYS A 318 -10.79 14.79 16.09
N LEU A 319 -9.86 14.51 15.19
CA LEU A 319 -9.74 15.11 13.87
C LEU A 319 -9.83 14.03 12.80
N CYS A 320 -10.62 14.28 11.76
CA CYS A 320 -10.82 13.35 10.65
C CYS A 320 -10.17 13.89 9.36
N LEU A 321 -9.46 13.03 8.64
CA LEU A 321 -8.94 13.30 7.30
C LEU A 321 -9.52 12.27 6.33
N GLN A 322 -10.00 12.73 5.18
CA GLN A 322 -10.54 11.90 4.10
C GLN A 322 -9.79 12.18 2.79
N PRO A 323 -9.90 11.32 1.75
CA PRO A 323 -9.40 11.62 0.42
C PRO A 323 -9.78 13.04 -0.03
N GLY A 324 -8.80 13.81 -0.50
CA GLY A 324 -8.98 15.22 -0.90
C GLY A 324 -8.99 16.24 0.24
N SER A 325 -8.97 15.81 1.51
CA SER A 325 -8.77 16.73 2.63
C SER A 325 -7.38 17.36 2.58
N ALA A 326 -7.28 18.63 2.98
CA ALA A 326 -5.99 19.26 3.21
C ALA A 326 -5.22 18.50 4.30
N SER A 327 -3.89 18.47 4.18
CA SER A 327 -3.05 17.95 5.26
C SER A 327 -3.26 18.77 6.54
N LEU A 328 -3.23 18.08 7.68
CA LEU A 328 -3.35 18.75 8.96
C LEU A 328 -2.04 19.47 9.25
N PHE A 329 -2.09 20.79 9.44
CA PHE A 329 -0.91 21.59 9.75
C PHE A 329 -1.13 22.36 11.05
N ASN A 330 -0.23 22.13 12.02
CA ASN A 330 -0.16 22.84 13.29
C ASN A 330 -1.50 22.97 14.03
N SER A 331 -2.29 21.90 14.06
CA SER A 331 -3.55 21.88 14.77
C SER A 331 -3.35 21.94 16.27
N GLU A 332 -4.15 22.77 16.93
CA GLU A 332 -4.13 23.02 18.38
C GLU A 332 -5.20 22.20 19.12
N SER A 333 -6.00 21.40 18.41
CA SER A 333 -7.18 20.73 18.95
C SER A 333 -6.88 19.66 20.02
N MET A 334 -5.62 19.27 20.17
CA MET A 334 -5.17 18.23 21.10
C MET A 334 -4.12 18.72 22.10
N ILE A 335 -3.94 20.05 22.21
CA ILE A 335 -3.03 20.64 23.18
C ILE A 335 -3.35 20.14 24.60
N GLY A 336 -2.31 19.77 25.34
CA GLY A 336 -2.42 19.32 26.72
C GLY A 336 -2.68 17.81 26.87
N SER A 337 -2.91 17.08 25.77
CA SER A 337 -3.09 15.63 25.80
C SER A 337 -1.77 14.93 26.13
N ASP A 338 -1.84 13.73 26.71
CA ASP A 338 -0.68 12.87 26.96
C ASP A 338 -0.76 11.52 26.23
N PHE A 339 -1.80 11.34 25.43
CA PHE A 339 -1.98 10.14 24.63
C PHE A 339 -2.67 10.49 23.31
N LEU A 340 -2.14 9.96 22.21
CA LEU A 340 -2.73 10.13 20.88
C LEU A 340 -2.90 8.78 20.18
N THR A 341 -4.03 8.63 19.51
CA THR A 341 -4.31 7.49 18.63
C THR A 341 -4.50 7.99 17.21
N LEU A 342 -3.74 7.44 16.25
CA LEU A 342 -3.95 7.65 14.83
C LEU A 342 -4.50 6.36 14.22
N LYS A 343 -5.74 6.39 13.73
CA LYS A 343 -6.43 5.24 13.16
C LYS A 343 -6.79 5.50 11.71
N ALA A 344 -6.43 4.59 10.81
CA ALA A 344 -6.98 4.56 9.46
C ALA A 344 -8.03 3.46 9.31
N ARG A 345 -9.08 3.72 8.52
CA ARG A 345 -10.11 2.74 8.14
C ARG A 345 -10.30 2.78 6.63
N LEU A 346 -10.36 1.60 6.01
CA LEU A 346 -10.74 1.36 4.63
C LEU A 346 -12.02 0.51 4.61
N TRP A 347 -13.10 0.95 3.98
CA TRP A 347 -14.36 0.19 3.95
C TRP A 347 -15.13 0.43 2.66
N ASN A 348 -16.15 -0.38 2.39
CA ASN A 348 -17.14 -0.12 1.34
C ASN A 348 -18.52 0.11 1.95
N ASP A 349 -19.42 0.75 1.19
CA ASP A 349 -20.82 0.82 1.55
C ASP A 349 -21.45 -0.58 1.66
N ASP A 350 -22.42 -0.74 2.56
CA ASP A 350 -23.09 -2.04 2.79
C ASP A 350 -23.71 -2.58 1.49
N GLU A 351 -23.51 -3.90 1.25
CA GLU A 351 -23.91 -4.68 0.05
C GLU A 351 -25.45 -4.76 -0.20
N SER A 352 -26.22 -3.74 0.16
CA SER A 352 -27.67 -3.73 -0.05
C SER A 352 -28.06 -3.66 -1.53
N ILE A 353 -27.18 -3.20 -2.45
CA ILE A 353 -27.52 -2.99 -3.86
C ILE A 353 -26.31 -3.21 -4.80
N GLY A 354 -25.88 -4.45 -5.08
CA GLY A 354 -25.01 -4.70 -6.24
C GLY A 354 -24.06 -5.91 -6.16
N LYS A 355 -23.61 -6.36 -7.34
CA LYS A 355 -22.59 -7.42 -7.50
C LYS A 355 -21.30 -7.04 -6.77
N SER A 356 -20.89 -7.86 -5.82
CA SER A 356 -19.60 -7.78 -5.13
C SER A 356 -18.46 -7.70 -6.16
N SER A 357 -17.72 -6.59 -6.14
CA SER A 357 -16.58 -6.40 -7.02
C SER A 357 -15.41 -7.21 -6.49
N SER A 358 -14.89 -8.15 -7.29
CA SER A 358 -13.69 -8.95 -6.93
C SER A 358 -12.45 -8.10 -6.62
N VAL A 359 -12.50 -6.79 -6.93
CA VAL A 359 -11.39 -5.85 -6.77
C VAL A 359 -11.64 -4.82 -5.66
N ALA A 360 -12.74 -4.96 -4.90
CA ALA A 360 -13.14 -3.99 -3.87
C ALA A 360 -12.03 -3.72 -2.85
N TRP A 361 -11.26 -4.75 -2.48
CA TRP A 361 -10.16 -4.67 -1.51
C TRP A 361 -9.11 -3.60 -1.82
N GLN A 362 -8.89 -3.29 -3.11
CA GLN A 362 -7.90 -2.30 -3.56
C GLN A 362 -8.50 -0.95 -3.99
N GLN A 363 -9.82 -0.76 -3.93
CA GLN A 363 -10.42 0.50 -4.40
C GLN A 363 -10.14 1.66 -3.45
N ALA A 364 -9.98 1.38 -2.15
CA ALA A 364 -9.52 2.34 -1.15
C ALA A 364 -8.07 2.03 -0.76
N GLN A 365 -7.20 3.04 -0.84
CA GLN A 365 -5.75 2.86 -0.73
C GLN A 365 -5.14 3.94 0.18
N LEU A 366 -4.23 3.53 1.04
CA LEU A 366 -3.36 4.44 1.80
C LEU A 366 -1.98 4.46 1.17
N PHE A 367 -1.30 5.61 1.23
CA PHE A 367 0.12 5.70 0.92
C PHE A 367 0.47 5.30 -0.52
N ARG A 368 -0.41 5.61 -1.49
CA ARG A 368 -0.18 5.33 -2.92
C ARG A 368 0.98 6.16 -3.44
N GLN A 369 2.04 5.50 -3.87
CA GLN A 369 3.29 6.12 -4.27
C GLN A 369 3.93 5.31 -5.41
N LYS A 370 4.85 5.92 -6.16
CA LYS A 370 5.65 5.19 -7.13
C LYS A 370 6.67 4.29 -6.43
N ASP A 371 6.85 3.06 -6.88
CA ASP A 371 7.78 2.10 -6.27
C ASP A 371 9.27 2.50 -6.38
N ASN A 372 9.57 3.48 -7.24
CA ASN A 372 10.89 4.05 -7.47
C ASN A 372 11.04 5.49 -6.93
N ASP A 373 9.99 6.06 -6.32
CA ASP A 373 10.05 7.33 -5.63
C ASP A 373 10.49 7.07 -4.20
N PHE A 374 11.74 7.37 -3.87
CA PHE A 374 12.28 7.15 -2.52
C PHE A 374 12.30 8.42 -1.67
N ASP A 375 12.01 9.58 -2.28
CA ASP A 375 12.13 10.88 -1.64
C ASP A 375 10.82 11.27 -0.95
N THR A 376 9.68 10.83 -1.48
CA THR A 376 8.37 11.10 -0.90
C THR A 376 8.07 10.22 0.30
N TRP A 377 7.68 10.85 1.41
CA TRP A 377 7.18 10.18 2.62
C TRP A 377 5.66 10.20 2.63
N SER A 378 5.03 9.04 2.47
CA SER A 378 3.57 8.93 2.30
C SER A 378 2.78 9.20 3.58
N LEU A 379 3.42 9.11 4.75
CA LEU A 379 2.91 9.55 6.03
C LEU A 379 3.99 10.36 6.74
N GLU A 380 3.61 11.51 7.28
CA GLU A 380 4.38 12.23 8.28
C GLU A 380 3.44 12.63 9.42
N TRP A 381 3.74 12.15 10.62
CA TRP A 381 3.04 12.47 11.85
C TRP A 381 4.00 13.21 12.78
N LYS A 382 3.79 14.52 12.91
CA LYS A 382 4.62 15.41 13.71
C LYS A 382 3.82 15.96 14.88
N VAL A 383 4.39 15.89 16.07
CA VAL A 383 3.78 16.33 17.33
C VAL A 383 4.80 17.19 18.06
N GLU A 384 4.44 18.43 18.34
CA GLU A 384 5.17 19.28 19.26
C GLU A 384 4.99 18.75 20.69
N LEU A 385 6.08 18.68 21.44
CA LEU A 385 6.10 18.19 22.81
C LEU A 385 6.42 19.36 23.74
N VAL A 386 5.46 19.72 24.60
CA VAL A 386 5.55 20.85 25.51
C VAL A 386 5.79 20.33 26.93
N LYS A 387 6.88 20.78 27.56
CA LYS A 387 7.22 20.40 28.93
C LYS A 387 6.21 21.00 29.92
N ILE A 388 5.75 20.20 30.87
CA ILE A 388 4.89 20.66 31.94
C ILE A 388 5.74 21.49 32.91
N ASN A 389 5.55 22.80 32.92
CA ASN A 389 6.12 23.65 33.95
C ASN A 389 5.37 23.34 35.25
N LYS A 390 6.04 22.65 36.19
CA LYS A 390 5.53 22.57 37.56
C LYS A 390 5.54 23.99 38.11
N THR A 391 4.37 24.59 38.29
CA THR A 391 4.22 25.71 39.21
C THR A 391 4.69 25.23 40.57
N VAL A 392 5.83 25.76 41.01
CA VAL A 392 6.31 25.62 42.39
C VAL A 392 5.32 26.44 43.23
N ASN A 393 4.39 25.76 43.87
CA ASN A 393 3.57 26.31 44.95
C ASN A 393 3.98 25.67 46.26
#